data_AF-A0A8T0JVJ7-F1
#
_entry.id   AF-A0A8T0JVJ7-F1
#
_cell.length_a   1.000
_cell.length_b   1.000
_cell.length_c   1.000
_cell.angle_alpha   90.00
_cell.angle_beta   90.00
_cell.angle_gamma   90.00
#
_symmetry.space_group_name_H-M   'P 1'
#
loop_
_entity.id
_entity.type
_entity.pdbx_description
1 polymer ?
#
loop_
_entity_poly.entity_id
_entity_poly.type
_entity_poly.pdbx_seq_one_letter_code
_entity_poly.pdbx_strand_id
1 'polypeptide(L)'
;MDENMKQFQNKLTELEVEAEHHLLARQQLVENDRLRNGNREALTALRKRARTTMSSVPSPFESMMRGVAGTSSRPLVQEVCNTCGNHNSSEPTWMMFPGTDLFARIPFHAAHTILETDQAKLDFESKKLQSIMKEKAYFLSESGVLADKISPGVLKSLVTLNDKGK
;
A
#
# COMPACT_ATOMS: atom_id res chain seq x y z
N MET A 1 -28.85 2.79 36.80
CA MET A 1 -28.49 3.76 35.75
C MET A 1 -29.68 3.83 34.80
N ASP A 2 -30.19 5.02 34.48
CA ASP A 2 -31.32 5.21 33.56
C ASP A 2 -31.05 4.51 32.22
N GLU A 3 -32.03 3.81 31.64
CA GLU A 3 -31.85 3.05 30.38
C GLU A 3 -31.46 3.98 29.22
N ASN A 4 -31.95 5.22 29.24
CA ASN A 4 -31.54 6.25 28.29
C ASN A 4 -30.05 6.59 28.40
N MET A 5 -29.50 6.61 29.61
CA MET A 5 -28.08 6.90 29.84
C MET A 5 -27.18 5.76 29.34
N LYS A 6 -27.59 4.50 29.54
CA LYS A 6 -26.85 3.35 28.99
C LYS A 6 -26.84 3.35 27.47
N GLN A 7 -27.99 3.63 26.84
CA GLN A 7 -28.08 3.73 25.37
C GLN A 7 -27.21 4.86 24.82
N PHE A 8 -27.15 5.98 25.52
CA PHE A 8 -26.29 7.10 25.15
C PHE A 8 -24.80 6.74 25.25
N GLN A 9 -24.38 6.11 26.35
CA GLN A 9 -23.00 5.63 26.52
C GLN A 9 -22.59 4.64 25.43
N ASN A 10 -23.44 3.65 25.11
CA ASN A 10 -23.15 2.68 24.06
C ASN A 10 -22.92 3.35 22.69
N LYS A 11 -23.73 4.37 22.36
CA LYS A 11 -23.56 5.14 21.11
C LYS A 11 -22.25 5.92 21.09
N LEU A 12 -21.83 6.48 22.21
CA LEU A 12 -20.54 7.17 22.30
C LEU A 12 -19.39 6.18 22.07
N THR A 13 -19.43 5.01 22.71
CA THR A 13 -18.41 3.96 22.53
C THR A 13 -18.34 3.48 21.07
N GLU A 14 -19.48 3.28 20.40
CA GLU A 14 -19.50 2.94 18.97
C GLU A 14 -18.84 4.03 18.11
N LEU A 15 -19.12 5.30 18.42
CA LEU A 15 -18.56 6.45 17.72
C LEU A 15 -17.03 6.54 17.92
N GLU A 16 -16.55 6.30 19.14
CA GLU A 16 -15.13 6.22 19.47
C GLU A 16 -14.42 5.11 18.69
N VAL A 17 -14.98 3.90 18.67
CA VAL A 17 -14.43 2.76 17.93
C VAL A 17 -14.34 3.06 16.43
N GLU A 18 -15.37 3.67 15.85
CA GLU A 18 -15.35 4.00 14.43
C GLU A 18 -14.39 5.16 14.09
N ALA A 19 -14.20 6.10 15.02
CA ALA A 19 -13.16 7.12 14.90
C ALA A 19 -11.75 6.52 14.96
N GLU A 20 -11.52 5.55 15.83
CA GLU A 20 -10.25 4.82 15.90
C GLU A 20 -9.97 4.05 14.60
N HIS A 21 -10.95 3.33 14.05
CA HIS A 21 -10.79 2.66 12.76
C HIS A 21 -10.43 3.63 11.62
N HIS A 22 -11.05 4.80 11.59
CA HIS A 22 -10.72 5.85 10.62
C HIS A 22 -9.26 6.34 10.78
N LEU A 23 -8.82 6.56 12.01
CA LEU A 23 -7.44 6.98 12.30
C LEU A 23 -6.41 5.90 11.94
N LEU A 24 -6.69 4.63 12.27
CA LEU A 24 -5.84 3.50 11.93
C LEU A 24 -5.71 3.34 10.41
N ALA A 25 -6.82 3.41 9.67
CA ALA A 25 -6.79 3.33 8.22
C ALA A 25 -5.96 4.47 7.59
N ARG A 26 -6.07 5.69 8.14
CA ARG A 26 -5.27 6.83 7.72
C ARG A 26 -3.78 6.63 7.98
N GLN A 27 -3.42 6.12 9.15
CA GLN A 27 -2.02 5.83 9.48
C GLN A 27 -1.45 4.76 8.56
N GLN A 28 -2.20 3.68 8.32
CA GLN A 28 -1.77 2.61 7.42
C GLN A 28 -1.58 3.11 5.97
N LEU A 29 -2.39 4.06 5.50
CA LEU A 29 -2.16 4.69 4.19
C LEU A 29 -0.80 5.37 4.09
N VAL A 30 -0.38 6.05 5.16
CA VAL A 30 0.93 6.73 5.19
C VAL A 30 2.06 5.71 5.15
N GLU A 31 1.97 4.64 5.93
CA GLU A 31 2.98 3.57 5.90
C GLU A 31 3.02 2.86 4.54
N ASN A 32 1.85 2.55 3.96
CA ASN A 32 1.77 1.96 2.63
C ASN A 32 2.37 2.90 1.56
N ASP A 33 2.15 4.21 1.65
CA ASP A 33 2.76 5.18 0.73
C ASP A 33 4.29 5.21 0.84
N ARG A 34 4.82 5.15 2.07
CA ARG A 34 6.27 5.05 2.30
C ARG A 34 6.86 3.80 1.68
N LEU A 35 6.26 2.63 1.92
CA LEU A 35 6.70 1.36 1.33
C LEU A 35 6.61 1.39 -0.18
N ARG A 36 5.52 1.94 -0.73
CA ARG A 36 5.30 2.08 -2.17
C ARG A 36 6.39 2.94 -2.82
N ASN A 37 6.73 4.06 -2.20
CA ASN A 37 7.80 4.93 -2.70
C ASN A 37 9.16 4.22 -2.66
N GLY A 38 9.45 3.48 -1.59
CA GLY A 38 10.66 2.66 -1.49
C GLY A 38 10.74 1.59 -2.59
N ASN A 39 9.64 0.87 -2.86
CA ASN A 39 9.58 -0.10 -3.94
C ASN A 39 9.79 0.55 -5.31
N ARG A 40 9.20 1.72 -5.56
CA ARG A 40 9.39 2.48 -6.81
C ARG A 40 10.85 2.88 -7.03
N GLU A 41 11.53 3.33 -5.98
CA GLU A 41 12.95 3.69 -6.04
C GLU A 41 13.82 2.45 -6.31
N ALA A 42 13.57 1.35 -5.59
CA ALA A 42 14.28 0.08 -5.79
C ALA A 42 14.10 -0.45 -7.22
N LEU A 43 12.87 -0.48 -7.72
CA LEU A 43 12.57 -0.88 -9.11
C LEU A 43 13.27 0.04 -10.12
N THR A 44 13.29 1.35 -9.86
CA THR A 44 14.01 2.31 -10.72
C THR A 44 15.51 2.01 -10.75
N ALA A 45 16.11 1.68 -9.60
CA ALA A 45 17.52 1.32 -9.51
C ALA A 45 17.82 0.00 -10.26
N LEU A 46 16.98 -1.02 -10.08
CA LEU A 46 17.12 -2.29 -10.80
C LEU A 46 17.01 -2.10 -12.32
N ARG A 47 16.03 -1.33 -12.79
CA ARG A 47 15.85 -1.02 -14.21
C ARG A 47 17.03 -0.26 -14.81
N LYS A 48 17.58 0.72 -14.07
CA LYS A 48 18.81 1.43 -14.48
C LYS A 48 20.00 0.47 -14.63
N ARG A 49 20.18 -0.46 -13.67
CA ARG A 49 21.24 -1.49 -13.72
C ARG A 49 21.06 -2.44 -14.90
N ALA A 50 19.83 -2.88 -15.17
CA ALA A 50 19.49 -3.74 -16.30
C ALA A 50 19.45 -3.01 -17.65
N ARG A 51 19.54 -1.67 -17.66
CA ARG A 51 19.32 -0.80 -18.84
C ARG A 51 17.97 -1.08 -19.51
N THR A 52 16.94 -1.36 -18.72
CA THR A 52 15.58 -1.57 -19.20
C THR A 52 14.74 -0.33 -18.95
N THR A 53 13.94 0.09 -19.94
CA THR A 53 12.91 1.11 -19.78
C THR A 53 11.57 0.40 -19.64
N MET A 54 10.87 0.59 -18.52
CA MET A 54 9.49 0.14 -18.39
C MET A 54 8.57 1.02 -19.26
N SER A 55 8.57 0.76 -20.58
CA SER A 55 7.46 1.01 -21.52
C SER A 55 7.81 0.63 -22.98
N SER A 56 8.60 -0.41 -23.22
CA SER A 56 8.68 -1.00 -24.57
C SER A 56 9.40 -2.32 -24.46
N VAL A 57 8.61 -3.37 -24.26
CA VAL A 57 8.96 -4.65 -24.87
C VAL A 57 9.19 -4.32 -26.35
N PRO A 58 10.39 -4.50 -26.91
CA PRO A 58 10.52 -4.50 -28.35
C PRO A 58 9.55 -5.59 -28.80
N SER A 59 8.54 -5.20 -29.60
CA SER A 59 7.62 -6.17 -30.22
C SER A 59 8.42 -7.39 -30.65
N PRO A 60 7.89 -8.63 -30.57
CA PRO A 60 8.58 -9.82 -31.06
C PRO A 60 9.28 -9.62 -32.42
N PHE A 61 8.72 -8.72 -33.25
CA PHE A 61 9.26 -8.27 -34.53
C PHE A 61 10.58 -7.47 -34.47
N GLU A 62 10.78 -6.61 -33.47
CA GLU A 62 11.98 -5.77 -33.32
C GLU A 62 13.22 -6.57 -32.84
N SER A 63 13.00 -7.71 -32.18
CA SER A 63 14.06 -8.67 -31.85
C SER A 63 14.41 -9.57 -33.04
N MET A 64 13.44 -9.87 -33.92
CA MET A 64 13.66 -10.67 -35.14
C MET A 64 14.57 -9.97 -36.17
N MET A 65 14.56 -8.64 -36.24
CA MET A 65 15.34 -7.90 -37.27
C MET A 65 16.80 -7.61 -36.89
N ARG A 66 17.25 -7.94 -35.67
CA ARG A 66 18.63 -7.69 -35.21
C ARG A 66 19.63 -8.78 -35.58
N GLY A 67 19.18 -9.91 -36.14
CA GLY A 67 19.99 -11.11 -36.42
C GLY A 67 20.22 -11.48 -37.88
N VAL A 68 19.68 -10.72 -38.85
CA VAL A 68 19.68 -11.15 -40.27
C VAL A 68 21.00 -10.85 -41.00
N ALA A 69 21.95 -10.12 -40.39
CA ALA A 69 23.27 -9.88 -40.97
C ALA A 69 24.30 -10.96 -40.54
N GLY A 70 24.17 -12.16 -41.12
CA GLY A 70 25.27 -13.12 -41.30
C GLY A 70 25.77 -13.86 -40.04
N THR A 71 25.24 -15.06 -39.78
CA THR A 71 25.96 -16.29 -39.37
C THR A 71 24.97 -17.35 -38.87
N SER A 72 25.09 -18.57 -39.40
CA SER A 72 24.12 -19.67 -39.36
C SER A 72 24.17 -20.57 -38.11
N SER A 73 24.22 -20.00 -36.90
CA SER A 73 24.25 -20.84 -35.68
C SER A 73 23.64 -20.25 -34.41
N ARG A 74 22.94 -19.10 -34.48
CA ARG A 74 22.22 -18.55 -33.32
C ARG A 74 20.73 -18.90 -33.36
N PRO A 75 20.10 -19.25 -32.22
CA PRO A 75 18.66 -19.50 -32.18
C PRO A 75 17.91 -18.26 -32.68
N LEU A 76 17.00 -18.46 -33.64
CA LEU A 76 16.25 -17.40 -34.34
C LEU A 76 15.32 -16.60 -33.41
N VAL A 77 15.03 -17.12 -32.22
CA VAL A 77 14.22 -16.49 -31.18
C VAL A 77 14.97 -16.65 -29.86
N GLN A 78 15.50 -15.56 -29.33
CA GLN A 78 15.95 -15.50 -27.94
C GLN A 78 14.78 -14.92 -27.13
N GLU A 79 14.17 -15.73 -26.28
CA GLU A 79 13.14 -15.27 -25.36
C GLU A 79 13.79 -14.30 -24.37
N VAL A 80 13.53 -13.01 -24.55
CA VAL A 80 13.98 -11.96 -23.66
C VAL A 80 12.98 -11.86 -22.52
N CYS A 81 13.46 -11.87 -21.28
CA CYS A 81 12.60 -11.72 -20.12
C CYS A 81 11.91 -10.35 -20.16
N ASN A 82 10.58 -10.30 -20.07
CA ASN A 82 9.81 -9.05 -20.07
C ASN A 82 10.20 -8.11 -18.92
N THR A 83 10.73 -8.67 -17.83
CA THR A 83 11.09 -7.95 -16.61
C THR A 83 12.57 -7.53 -16.62
N CYS A 84 13.46 -8.45 -16.99
CA CYS A 84 14.91 -8.24 -16.93
C CYS A 84 15.54 -7.77 -18.25
N GLY A 85 14.81 -7.84 -19.36
CA GLY A 85 15.36 -7.59 -20.67
C GLY A 85 16.52 -8.53 -20.98
N ASN A 86 17.61 -7.96 -21.52
CA ASN A 86 18.85 -8.69 -21.81
C ASN A 86 19.80 -8.80 -20.60
N HIS A 87 19.37 -8.35 -19.41
CA HIS A 87 20.17 -8.46 -18.20
C HIS A 87 20.16 -9.88 -17.64
N ASN A 88 21.23 -10.26 -16.93
CA ASN A 88 21.35 -11.59 -16.35
C ASN A 88 20.33 -11.76 -15.21
N SER A 89 19.29 -12.58 -15.46
CA SER A 89 18.22 -12.85 -14.50
C SER A 89 18.71 -13.53 -13.22
N SER A 90 19.82 -14.27 -13.29
CA SER A 90 20.41 -14.99 -12.15
C SER A 90 21.47 -14.16 -11.40
N GLU A 91 21.72 -12.92 -11.80
CA GLU A 91 22.72 -12.07 -11.14
C GLU A 91 22.35 -11.89 -9.66
N PRO A 92 23.27 -12.18 -8.72
CA PRO A 92 22.97 -12.05 -7.32
C PRO A 92 22.68 -10.60 -6.94
N THR A 93 21.56 -10.40 -6.24
CA THR A 93 21.10 -9.10 -5.78
C THR A 93 20.71 -9.20 -4.31
N TRP A 94 21.20 -8.26 -3.51
CA TRP A 94 20.83 -8.15 -2.10
C TRP A 94 19.49 -7.43 -1.98
N MET A 95 18.57 -8.03 -1.24
CA MET A 95 17.26 -7.46 -0.92
C MET A 95 17.01 -7.54 0.58
N MET A 96 16.46 -6.46 1.14
CA MET A 96 15.96 -6.41 2.52
C MET A 96 14.49 -6.83 2.52
N PHE A 97 14.10 -7.73 3.42
CA PHE A 97 12.71 -8.15 3.61
C PHE A 97 12.11 -7.41 4.80
N PRO A 98 11.26 -6.38 4.55
CA PRO A 98 10.69 -5.57 5.62
C PRO A 98 9.83 -6.42 6.58
N GLY A 99 9.89 -6.11 7.87
CA GLY A 99 9.19 -6.84 8.93
C GLY A 99 9.97 -8.02 9.53
N THR A 100 11.07 -8.44 8.89
CA THR A 100 11.97 -9.49 9.42
C THR A 100 13.42 -9.01 9.61
N ASP A 101 13.73 -7.78 9.20
CA ASP A 101 15.06 -7.17 9.21
C ASP A 101 16.17 -8.06 8.61
N LEU A 102 15.77 -8.92 7.65
CA LEU A 102 16.64 -9.88 6.99
C LEU A 102 17.10 -9.35 5.63
N PHE A 103 18.41 -9.42 5.39
CA PHE A 103 18.98 -9.28 4.06
C PHE A 103 19.25 -10.65 3.47
N ALA A 104 18.71 -10.92 2.28
CA ALA A 104 19.01 -12.14 1.54
C ALA A 104 19.56 -11.82 0.16
N ARG A 105 20.47 -12.68 -0.30
CA ARG A 105 20.99 -12.67 -1.65
C ARG A 105 20.09 -13.53 -2.52
N ILE A 106 19.37 -12.90 -3.44
CA ILE A 106 18.42 -13.56 -4.34
C ILE A 106 18.76 -13.25 -5.79
N PRO A 107 18.25 -14.03 -6.77
CA PRO A 107 18.40 -13.70 -8.19
C PRO A 107 17.79 -12.32 -8.53
N PHE A 108 18.41 -11.60 -9.47
CA PHE A 108 17.93 -10.30 -9.94
C PHE A 108 16.48 -10.34 -10.39
N HIS A 109 16.08 -11.38 -11.14
CA HIS A 109 14.70 -11.55 -11.57
C HIS A 109 13.74 -11.68 -10.39
N ALA A 110 14.10 -12.48 -9.38
CA ALA A 110 13.28 -12.65 -8.18
C ALA A 110 13.11 -11.33 -7.43
N ALA A 111 14.18 -10.55 -7.26
CA ALA A 111 14.10 -9.23 -6.62
C ALA A 111 13.13 -8.29 -7.36
N HIS A 112 13.20 -8.28 -8.70
CA HIS A 112 12.33 -7.44 -9.52
C HIS A 112 10.86 -7.88 -9.44
N THR A 113 10.58 -9.18 -9.56
CA THR A 113 9.21 -9.72 -9.51
C THR A 113 8.56 -9.55 -8.14
N ILE A 114 9.32 -9.75 -7.04
CA ILE A 114 8.83 -9.51 -5.68
C ILE A 114 8.42 -8.04 -5.53
N LEU A 115 9.31 -7.10 -5.89
CA LEU A 115 9.01 -5.67 -5.80
C LEU A 115 7.83 -5.24 -6.67
N GLU A 116 7.66 -5.80 -7.88
CA GLU A 116 6.51 -5.51 -8.74
C GLU A 116 5.19 -6.07 -8.18
N THR A 117 5.23 -7.26 -7.60
CA THR A 117 4.07 -7.87 -6.96
C THR A 117 3.67 -7.09 -5.71
N ASP A 118 4.65 -6.71 -4.89
CA ASP A 118 4.43 -5.90 -3.69
C ASP A 118 3.92 -4.50 -4.04
N GLN A 119 4.44 -3.89 -5.11
CA GLN A 119 3.93 -2.61 -5.63
C GLN A 119 2.44 -2.70 -5.98
N ALA A 120 2.03 -3.73 -6.73
CA ALA A 120 0.62 -3.93 -7.11
C ALA A 120 -0.28 -4.20 -5.89
N LYS A 121 0.23 -4.96 -4.92
CA LYS A 121 -0.46 -5.21 -3.65
C LYS A 121 -0.67 -3.93 -2.85
N LEU A 122 0.37 -3.11 -2.69
CA LEU A 122 0.31 -1.83 -1.98
C LEU A 122 -0.66 -0.85 -2.65
N ASP A 123 -0.72 -0.84 -3.99
CA ASP A 123 -1.68 -0.01 -4.74
C ASP A 123 -3.13 -0.47 -4.51
N PHE A 124 -3.37 -1.78 -4.47
CA PHE A 124 -4.68 -2.33 -4.12
C PHE A 124 -5.08 -2.02 -2.68
N GLU A 125 -4.18 -2.25 -1.72
CA GLU A 125 -4.42 -1.98 -0.30
C GLU A 125 -4.68 -0.49 -0.04
N SER A 126 -3.97 0.40 -0.74
CA SER A 126 -4.21 1.84 -0.64
C SER A 126 -5.62 2.22 -1.09
N LYS A 127 -6.11 1.65 -2.20
CA LYS A 127 -7.50 1.88 -2.65
C LYS A 127 -8.52 1.34 -1.64
N LYS A 128 -8.26 0.17 -1.07
CA LYS A 128 -9.10 -0.44 -0.03
C LYS A 128 -9.18 0.46 1.22
N LEU A 129 -8.04 0.93 1.71
CA LEU A 129 -7.96 1.81 2.88
C LEU A 129 -8.65 3.16 2.64
N GLN A 130 -8.50 3.74 1.44
CA GLN A 130 -9.24 4.95 1.07
C GLN A 130 -10.76 4.74 1.08
N SER A 131 -11.23 3.56 0.64
CA SER A 131 -12.65 3.21 0.73
C SER A 131 -13.12 3.14 2.18
N ILE A 132 -12.37 2.44 3.04
CA ILE A 132 -12.67 2.33 4.48
C ILE A 132 -12.69 3.72 5.11
N MET A 133 -11.72 4.57 4.81
CA MET A 133 -11.70 5.92 5.36
C MET A 133 -12.92 6.74 4.96
N LYS A 134 -13.36 6.67 3.70
CA LYS A 134 -14.56 7.36 3.24
C LYS A 134 -15.82 6.84 3.93
N GLU A 135 -15.94 5.53 4.08
CA GLU A 135 -17.06 4.89 4.77
C GLU A 135 -17.13 5.34 6.23
N LYS A 136 -16.01 5.28 6.97
CA LYS A 136 -15.97 5.69 8.38
C LYS A 136 -16.16 7.20 8.55
N ALA A 137 -15.59 8.01 7.67
CA ALA A 137 -15.83 9.45 7.67
C ALA A 137 -17.31 9.79 7.42
N TYR A 138 -17.97 9.05 6.53
CA TYR A 138 -19.41 9.21 6.28
C TYR A 138 -20.22 8.83 7.53
N PHE A 139 -19.93 7.68 8.16
CA PHE A 139 -20.58 7.25 9.39
C PHE A 139 -20.42 8.27 10.53
N LEU A 140 -19.20 8.79 10.72
CA LEU A 140 -18.92 9.82 11.72
C LEU A 140 -19.64 11.13 11.41
N SER A 141 -19.77 11.49 10.13
CA SER A 141 -20.53 12.67 9.70
C SER A 141 -22.03 12.50 9.97
N GLU A 142 -22.63 11.36 9.63
CA GLU A 142 -24.04 11.08 9.94
C GLU A 142 -24.29 11.05 11.44
N SER A 143 -23.39 10.43 12.20
CA SER A 143 -23.45 10.40 13.66
C SER A 143 -23.19 11.79 14.26
N GLY A 144 -22.39 12.63 13.60
CA GLY A 144 -22.12 14.02 13.97
C GLY A 144 -23.35 14.92 13.91
N VAL A 145 -24.37 14.59 13.10
CA VAL A 145 -25.69 15.24 13.16
C VAL A 145 -26.37 15.04 14.53
N LEU A 146 -25.93 14.07 15.34
CA LEU A 146 -26.34 13.96 16.74
C LEU A 146 -25.76 15.08 17.62
N ALA A 147 -24.64 15.71 17.25
CA ALA A 147 -24.10 16.87 17.97
C ALA A 147 -25.03 18.08 17.89
N ASP A 148 -25.77 18.25 16.78
CA ASP A 148 -26.82 19.26 16.67
C ASP A 148 -28.05 18.94 17.55
N LYS A 149 -28.20 17.68 17.98
CA LYS A 149 -29.27 17.22 18.87
C LYS A 149 -28.88 17.22 20.35
N ILE A 150 -27.58 17.22 20.67
CA ILE A 150 -27.07 17.21 22.04
C ILE A 150 -26.75 18.64 22.44
N SER A 151 -27.43 19.15 23.47
CA SER A 151 -27.22 20.54 23.89
C SER A 151 -25.77 20.73 24.39
N PRO A 152 -25.14 21.88 24.11
CA PRO A 152 -23.80 22.19 24.63
C PRO A 152 -23.69 22.08 26.16
N GLY A 153 -24.79 22.25 26.88
CA GLY A 153 -24.87 22.08 28.34
C GLY A 153 -24.65 20.64 28.80
N VAL A 154 -25.12 19.65 28.03
CA VAL A 154 -24.90 18.21 28.33
C VAL A 154 -23.44 17.84 28.09
N LEU A 155 -22.86 18.28 26.95
CA LEU A 155 -21.43 18.08 26.67
C LEU A 155 -20.54 18.73 27.73
N LYS A 156 -20.85 19.97 28.12
CA LYS A 156 -20.13 20.67 29.19
C LYS A 156 -20.25 19.94 30.52
N SER A 157 -21.43 19.41 30.85
CA SER A 157 -21.63 18.63 32.08
C SER A 157 -20.78 17.36 32.06
N LEU A 158 -20.73 16.61 30.96
CA LEU A 158 -19.88 15.41 30.83
C LEU A 158 -18.38 15.72 30.97
N VAL A 159 -17.90 16.80 30.35
CA VAL A 159 -16.48 17.22 30.42
C VAL A 159 -16.10 17.78 31.80
N THR A 160 -17.07 18.31 32.56
CA THR A 160 -16.83 18.94 33.87
C THR A 160 -17.19 18.03 35.05
N LEU A 161 -17.54 16.76 34.81
CA LEU A 161 -17.74 15.78 35.87
C LEU A 161 -16.41 15.50 36.57
N ASN A 162 -16.15 16.23 37.66
CA ASN A 162 -15.15 15.86 38.64
C ASN A 162 -15.76 14.82 39.59
N ASP A 163 -15.10 13.67 39.71
CA ASP A 163 -15.43 12.67 40.72
C ASP A 163 -15.21 13.28 42.10
N LYS A 164 -16.30 13.70 42.75
CA LYS A 164 -16.26 14.04 44.18
C LYS A 164 -16.27 12.72 44.92
N GLY A 165 -15.08 12.22 45.20
CA GLY A 165 -14.88 11.02 46.02
C GLY A 165 -15.71 11.09 47.31
N LYS A 166 -16.31 9.95 47.66
CA LYS A 166 -16.96 9.75 48.97
C LYS A 166 -15.94 9.75 50.10
#